data_AF-A0A832RNC9-F1
#
_entry.id   AF-A0A832RNC9-F1
#
_cell.length_a   1.000
_cell.length_b   1.000
_cell.length_c   1.000
_cell.angle_alpha   90.00
_cell.angle_beta   90.00
_cell.angle_gamma   90.00
#
_symmetry.space_group_name_H-M   'P 1'
#
loop_
_entity.id
_entity.type
_entity.pdbx_description
1 polymer ?
#
loop_
_entity_poly.entity_id
_entity_poly.type
_entity_poly.pdbx_seq_one_letter_code
_entity_poly.pdbx_strand_id
1 'polypeptide(L)'
;MDYSEIKSSFAKSRTGLIGLGILACLVIASIFAIIAIPVETYKNWNNPASWTEFPKSAQPIWVNWVSVKKIPEHMILDSHETVIIQNNVEKIAVQKFGVDYSYDYFPGEFLLDYKTEYSGSPVLHISVTRPDGVTLKLLSSSLPHSEHLTVYSDKIFSTNESIRKNLRLQKDVFSFPVQT
;
A
#
# COMPACT_ATOMS: atom_id res chain seq x y z
N MET A 1 29.82 48.58 -19.28
CA MET A 1 29.12 48.27 -18.03
C MET A 1 29.90 47.14 -17.39
N ASP A 2 30.50 47.37 -16.22
CA ASP A 2 31.45 46.43 -15.61
C ASP A 2 30.70 45.28 -14.92
N TYR A 3 31.24 44.06 -14.99
CA TYR A 3 30.62 42.84 -14.43
C TYR A 3 30.39 42.95 -12.92
N SER A 4 31.30 43.64 -12.23
CA SER A 4 31.23 43.88 -10.79
C SER A 4 30.03 44.77 -10.38
N GLU A 5 29.69 45.76 -11.22
CA GLU A 5 28.55 46.66 -11.01
C GLU A 5 27.21 45.94 -11.20
N ILE A 6 27.13 45.03 -12.17
CA ILE A 6 25.94 44.22 -12.42
C ILE A 6 25.68 43.28 -11.24
N LYS A 7 26.72 42.58 -10.76
CA LYS A 7 26.61 41.63 -9.64
C LYS A 7 26.17 42.33 -8.35
N SER A 8 26.73 43.51 -8.05
CA SER A 8 26.38 44.28 -6.85
C SER A 8 24.99 44.92 -6.92
N SER A 9 24.56 45.39 -8.10
CA SER A 9 23.22 45.94 -8.32
C SER A 9 22.14 44.87 -8.23
N PHE A 10 22.41 43.67 -8.75
CA PHE A 10 21.48 42.54 -8.68
C PHE A 10 21.35 41.99 -7.26
N ALA A 11 22.47 41.89 -6.52
CA ALA A 11 22.47 41.47 -5.12
C ALA A 11 21.80 42.48 -4.17
N LYS A 12 21.68 43.76 -4.55
CA LYS A 12 20.93 44.78 -3.78
C LYS A 12 19.43 44.76 -4.07
N SER A 13 18.99 44.17 -5.18
CA SER A 13 17.58 44.11 -5.56
C SER A 13 16.84 43.00 -4.79
N ARG A 14 15.78 43.36 -4.07
CA ARG A 14 14.93 42.41 -3.33
C ARG A 14 14.32 41.34 -4.25
N THR A 15 13.91 41.72 -5.46
CA THR A 15 13.35 40.79 -6.44
C THR A 15 14.42 39.91 -7.06
N GLY A 16 15.62 40.43 -7.31
CA GLY A 16 16.76 39.67 -7.81
C GLY A 16 17.22 38.57 -6.84
N LEU A 17 17.25 38.89 -5.54
CA LEU A 17 17.57 37.92 -4.48
C LEU A 17 16.51 36.80 -4.36
N ILE A 18 15.22 37.14 -4.45
CA ILE A 18 14.14 36.13 -4.42
C ILE A 18 14.26 35.19 -5.62
N GLY A 19 14.47 35.74 -6.82
CA GLY A 19 14.65 34.93 -8.03
C GLY A 19 15.88 34.00 -7.94
N LEU A 20 16.99 34.51 -7.40
CA LEU A 20 18.19 33.71 -7.16
C LEU A 20 17.93 32.59 -6.13
N GLY A 21 17.15 32.88 -5.08
CA GLY A 21 16.76 31.88 -4.08
C GLY A 21 15.90 30.75 -4.66
N ILE A 22 14.89 31.09 -5.48
CA ILE A 22 14.07 30.09 -6.18
C ILE A 22 14.93 29.25 -7.12
N LEU A 23 15.82 29.88 -7.88
CA LEU A 23 16.72 29.17 -8.79
C LEU A 23 17.63 28.21 -8.01
N ALA A 24 18.25 28.67 -6.92
CA ALA A 24 19.08 27.83 -6.07
C ALA A 24 18.28 26.63 -5.51
N CYS A 25 17.04 26.86 -5.06
CA CYS A 25 16.16 25.80 -4.58
C CYS A 25 15.87 24.75 -5.68
N LEU A 26 15.58 25.19 -6.91
CA LEU A 26 15.33 24.29 -8.04
C LEU A 26 16.59 23.49 -8.43
N VAL A 27 17.76 24.11 -8.39
CA VAL A 27 19.05 23.43 -8.64
C VAL A 27 19.31 22.37 -7.56
N ILE A 28 19.09 22.70 -6.29
CA ILE A 28 19.23 21.75 -5.18
C ILE A 28 18.24 20.59 -5.34
N ALA A 29 16.97 20.87 -5.67
CA ALA A 29 15.97 19.83 -5.89
C ALA A 29 16.34 18.91 -7.06
N SER A 30 16.90 19.45 -8.14
CA SER A 30 17.38 18.69 -9.30
C SER A 30 18.55 17.76 -8.93
N ILE A 31 19.55 18.29 -8.21
CA ILE A 31 20.68 17.49 -7.73
C ILE A 31 20.20 16.40 -6.77
N PHE A 32 19.29 16.76 -5.86
CA PHE A 32 18.70 15.80 -4.91
C PHE A 32 17.96 14.68 -5.65
N ALA A 33 17.16 15.00 -6.67
CA ALA A 33 16.45 14.00 -7.45
C ALA A 33 17.41 12.97 -8.08
N ILE A 34 18.55 13.41 -8.62
CA ILE A 34 19.56 12.52 -9.23
C ILE A 34 20.20 11.59 -8.20
N ILE A 35 20.41 12.06 -6.97
CA ILE A 35 21.09 11.28 -5.91
C ILE A 35 20.11 10.35 -5.20
N ALA A 36 18.89 10.83 -4.94
CA ALA A 36 17.91 10.13 -4.11
C ALA A 36 17.06 9.12 -4.88
N ILE A 37 16.85 9.31 -6.18
CA ILE A 37 15.95 8.47 -6.98
C ILE A 37 16.77 7.45 -7.80
N PRO A 38 16.60 6.13 -7.57
CA PRO A 38 17.28 5.09 -8.33
C PRO A 38 16.94 5.11 -9.82
N VAL A 39 17.89 4.70 -10.66
CA VAL A 39 17.73 4.66 -12.13
C VAL A 39 16.59 3.73 -12.55
N GLU A 40 16.33 2.64 -11.82
CA GLU A 40 15.21 1.74 -12.11
C GLU A 40 13.83 2.40 -11.98
N THR A 41 13.66 3.36 -11.06
CA THR A 41 12.40 4.09 -10.89
C THR A 41 12.05 4.86 -12.16
N TYR A 42 13.04 5.43 -12.86
CA TYR A 42 12.81 6.12 -14.13
C TYR A 42 12.34 5.16 -15.23
N LYS A 43 12.89 3.94 -15.29
CA LYS A 43 12.46 2.92 -16.26
C LYS A 43 11.02 2.49 -16.02
N ASN A 44 10.64 2.39 -14.76
CA ASN A 44 9.31 1.97 -14.33
C ASN A 44 8.27 3.12 -14.32
N TRP A 45 8.69 4.37 -14.52
CA TRP A 45 7.80 5.54 -14.46
C TRP A 45 6.58 5.41 -15.35
N ASN A 46 6.77 4.96 -16.59
CA ASN A 46 5.70 4.76 -17.57
C ASN A 46 5.12 3.34 -17.56
N ASN A 47 5.50 2.49 -16.61
CA ASN A 47 4.98 1.12 -16.49
C ASN A 47 3.84 1.07 -15.46
N PRO A 48 2.56 1.00 -15.87
CA PRO A 48 1.44 0.99 -14.93
C PRO A 48 1.51 -0.17 -13.93
N ALA A 49 2.09 -1.31 -14.32
CA ALA A 49 2.19 -2.48 -13.46
C ALA A 49 2.99 -2.20 -12.19
N SER A 50 4.02 -1.35 -12.28
CA SER A 50 4.89 -0.95 -11.17
C SER A 50 4.19 -0.11 -10.11
N TRP A 51 3.00 0.42 -10.41
CA TRP A 51 2.24 1.31 -9.53
C TRP A 51 1.00 0.65 -8.93
N THR A 52 0.73 -0.62 -9.28
CA THR A 52 -0.52 -1.31 -8.90
C THR A 52 -0.65 -1.59 -7.41
N GLU A 53 0.48 -1.69 -6.70
CA GLU A 53 0.53 -1.93 -5.25
C GLU A 53 0.33 -0.64 -4.44
N PHE A 54 0.48 0.53 -5.08
CA PHE A 54 0.41 1.82 -4.39
C PHE A 54 -0.99 2.45 -4.53
N PRO A 55 -1.58 2.92 -3.42
CA PRO A 55 -2.88 3.57 -3.44
C PRO A 55 -2.82 4.90 -4.20
N LYS A 56 -3.73 5.09 -5.18
CA LYS A 56 -3.79 6.31 -6.01
C LYS A 56 -4.24 7.56 -5.25
N SER A 57 -4.98 7.37 -4.15
CA SER A 57 -5.61 8.44 -3.36
C SER A 57 -4.91 8.69 -2.03
N ALA A 58 -3.75 8.09 -1.77
CA ALA A 58 -3.04 8.29 -0.52
C ALA A 58 -2.54 9.73 -0.40
N GLN A 59 -2.82 10.34 0.74
CA GLN A 59 -2.31 11.65 1.08
C GLN A 59 -0.85 11.55 1.54
N PRO A 60 -0.06 12.61 1.33
CA PRO A 60 1.29 12.65 1.86
C PRO A 60 1.30 12.54 3.39
N ILE A 61 2.31 11.85 3.94
CA ILE A 61 2.44 11.60 5.37
C ILE A 61 2.42 12.88 6.23
N TRP A 62 2.93 14.01 5.70
CA TRP A 62 2.96 15.28 6.41
C TRP A 62 1.56 15.85 6.71
N VAL A 63 0.51 15.37 6.03
CA VAL A 63 -0.87 15.75 6.36
C VAL A 63 -1.21 15.35 7.80
N ASN A 64 -0.72 14.21 8.27
CA ASN A 64 -0.88 13.77 9.65
C ASN A 64 -0.10 14.61 10.68
N TRP A 65 0.89 15.41 10.27
CA TRP A 65 1.62 16.30 11.19
C TRP A 65 0.79 17.52 11.62
N VAL A 66 -0.12 17.97 10.75
CA VAL A 66 -0.94 19.17 10.98
C VAL A 66 -2.40 18.80 11.28
N SER A 67 -2.85 17.63 10.83
CA SER A 67 -4.23 17.19 11.07
C SER A 67 -4.50 16.87 12.54
N VAL A 68 -5.65 17.36 13.03
CA VAL A 68 -6.17 17.04 14.37
C VAL A 68 -6.55 15.56 14.48
N LYS A 69 -7.09 14.99 13.41
CA LYS A 69 -7.43 13.56 13.32
C LYS A 69 -6.41 12.81 12.47
N LYS A 70 -5.92 11.68 12.97
CA LYS A 70 -4.92 10.84 12.32
C LYS A 70 -5.59 9.99 11.23
N ILE A 71 -5.17 10.24 9.99
CA ILE A 71 -5.61 9.52 8.80
C ILE A 71 -4.74 8.27 8.65
N PRO A 72 -5.32 7.10 8.34
CA PRO A 72 -4.57 5.87 8.12
C PRO A 72 -3.52 6.04 7.02
N GLU A 73 -2.30 5.66 7.33
CA GLU A 73 -1.18 5.69 6.38
C GLU A 73 -1.16 4.39 5.56
N HIS A 74 -0.50 4.44 4.40
CA HIS A 74 -0.24 3.24 3.62
C HIS A 74 0.77 2.36 4.36
N MET A 75 0.42 1.09 4.60
CA MET A 75 1.24 0.13 5.33
C MET A 75 1.48 -1.10 4.47
N ILE A 76 2.74 -1.50 4.37
CA ILE A 76 3.14 -2.79 3.79
C ILE A 76 3.38 -3.75 4.95
N LEU A 77 2.65 -4.87 4.97
CA LEU A 77 2.69 -5.84 6.06
C LEU A 77 3.32 -7.14 5.56
N ASP A 78 4.40 -7.57 6.22
CA ASP A 78 5.09 -8.82 5.91
C ASP A 78 4.91 -9.84 7.05
N SER A 79 4.36 -11.01 6.72
CA SER A 79 4.26 -12.12 7.67
C SER A 79 5.54 -12.95 7.64
N HIS A 80 6.26 -12.97 8.75
CA HIS A 80 7.49 -13.75 8.89
C HIS A 80 7.26 -15.16 9.41
N GLU A 81 6.05 -15.43 9.94
CA GLU A 81 5.70 -16.72 10.53
C GLU A 81 4.57 -17.39 9.74
N THR A 82 4.83 -18.63 9.32
CA THR A 82 3.78 -19.52 8.79
C THR A 82 3.55 -20.63 9.79
N VAL A 83 2.34 -20.72 10.31
CA VAL A 83 1.93 -21.83 11.18
C VAL A 83 1.36 -22.93 10.30
N ILE A 84 2.01 -24.10 10.34
CA ILE A 84 1.53 -25.30 9.64
C ILE A 84 0.76 -26.15 10.66
N ILE A 85 -0.53 -26.32 10.41
CA ILE A 85 -1.39 -27.21 11.16
C ILE A 85 -1.59 -28.44 10.28
N GLN A 86 -1.04 -29.58 10.68
CA GLN A 86 -1.14 -30.82 9.93
C GLN A 86 -1.76 -31.91 10.80
N ASN A 87 -2.90 -32.43 10.32
CA ASN A 87 -3.53 -33.63 10.85
C ASN A 87 -3.38 -34.76 9.82
N ASN A 88 -3.83 -35.97 10.15
CA ASN A 88 -3.77 -37.13 9.23
C ASN A 88 -4.56 -36.94 7.92
N VAL A 89 -5.46 -35.95 7.86
CA VAL A 89 -6.40 -35.73 6.74
C VAL A 89 -6.13 -34.41 6.02
N GLU A 90 -5.67 -33.37 6.74
CA GLU A 90 -5.59 -32.01 6.21
C GLU A 90 -4.28 -31.35 6.62
N LYS A 91 -3.74 -30.52 5.70
CA LYS A 91 -2.59 -29.65 5.94
C LYS A 91 -3.03 -28.22 5.67
N ILE A 92 -2.96 -27.37 6.69
CA ILE A 92 -3.36 -25.97 6.64
C ILE A 92 -2.12 -25.12 6.91
N ALA A 93 -1.82 -24.20 6.00
CA ALA A 93 -0.81 -23.16 6.21
C ALA A 93 -1.52 -21.86 6.56
N VAL A 94 -1.21 -21.29 7.73
CA VAL A 94 -1.81 -20.04 8.22
C VAL A 94 -0.73 -18.97 8.29
N GLN A 95 -0.96 -17.86 7.61
CA GLN A 95 -0.18 -16.63 7.74
C GLN A 95 -1.05 -15.56 8.42
N LYS A 96 -0.46 -14.82 9.36
CA LYS A 96 -1.16 -13.80 10.12
C LYS A 96 -0.40 -12.47 10.00
N PHE A 97 -1.16 -11.42 9.73
CA PHE A 97 -0.63 -10.07 9.60
C PHE A 97 -1.21 -9.25 10.75
N GLY A 98 -0.37 -8.91 11.72
CA GLY A 98 -0.73 -8.05 12.85
C GLY A 98 -0.46 -6.59 12.51
N VAL A 99 -1.37 -5.69 12.91
CA VAL A 99 -1.19 -4.25 12.73
C VAL A 99 -1.60 -3.51 14.00
N ASP A 100 -0.71 -2.68 14.51
CA ASP A 100 -1.02 -1.74 15.59
C ASP A 100 -1.76 -0.53 15.01
N TYR A 101 -3.09 -0.59 15.08
CA TYR A 101 -3.94 0.39 14.42
C TYR A 101 -4.33 1.54 15.33
N SER A 102 -3.57 2.63 15.28
CA SER A 102 -3.77 3.83 16.12
C SER A 102 -4.20 5.06 15.29
N TYR A 103 -5.27 4.91 14.51
CA TYR A 103 -5.81 5.97 13.64
C TYR A 103 -7.29 6.26 13.95
N ASP A 104 -7.74 7.48 13.63
CA ASP A 104 -9.10 7.96 13.94
C ASP A 104 -10.15 7.57 12.90
N TYR A 105 -9.73 7.04 11.75
CA TYR A 105 -10.60 6.59 10.67
C TYR A 105 -10.43 5.09 10.42
N PHE A 106 -11.42 4.47 9.78
CA PHE A 106 -11.33 3.08 9.35
C PHE A 106 -10.31 2.89 8.22
N PRO A 107 -9.70 1.69 8.10
CA PRO A 107 -8.81 1.40 6.98
C PRO A 107 -9.60 1.47 5.66
N GLY A 108 -8.99 2.04 4.63
CA GLY A 108 -9.65 2.28 3.35
C GLY A 108 -9.75 1.00 2.50
N GLU A 109 -8.60 0.54 2.01
CA GLU A 109 -8.50 -0.61 1.10
C GLU A 109 -7.34 -1.51 1.54
N PHE A 110 -7.37 -2.76 1.09
CA PHE A 110 -6.21 -3.66 1.17
C PHE A 110 -5.97 -4.35 -0.18
N LEU A 111 -4.72 -4.74 -0.39
CA LEU A 111 -4.25 -5.60 -1.45
C LEU A 111 -3.50 -6.76 -0.80
N LEU A 112 -3.87 -7.98 -1.13
CA LEU A 112 -3.11 -9.17 -0.78
C LEU A 112 -2.38 -9.66 -2.02
N ASP A 113 -1.06 -9.50 -2.04
CA ASP A 113 -0.18 -10.21 -2.97
C ASP A 113 0.32 -11.47 -2.27
N TYR A 114 0.04 -12.63 -2.84
CA TYR A 114 0.43 -13.90 -2.22
C TYR A 114 1.09 -14.82 -3.23
N LYS A 115 2.01 -15.64 -2.70
CA LYS A 115 2.68 -16.71 -3.42
C LYS A 115 2.64 -17.96 -2.56
N THR A 116 2.16 -19.06 -3.13
CA THR A 116 1.98 -20.32 -2.42
C THR A 116 2.48 -21.49 -3.25
N GLU A 117 3.03 -22.49 -2.57
CA GLU A 117 3.44 -23.75 -3.17
C GLU A 117 2.48 -24.86 -2.72
N TYR A 118 1.92 -25.61 -3.67
CA TYR A 118 0.92 -26.64 -3.37
C TYR A 118 0.85 -27.74 -4.44
N SER A 119 0.13 -28.81 -4.11
CA SER A 119 -0.36 -29.83 -5.04
C SER A 119 -1.83 -30.14 -4.72
N GLY A 120 -2.53 -30.78 -5.65
CA GLY A 120 -3.97 -31.04 -5.58
C GLY A 120 -4.82 -29.79 -5.79
N SER A 121 -5.90 -29.68 -5.04
CA SER A 121 -6.88 -28.59 -5.13
C SER A 121 -7.11 -27.92 -3.77
N PRO A 122 -6.12 -27.16 -3.26
CA PRO A 122 -6.27 -26.49 -1.97
C PRO A 122 -7.26 -25.33 -2.06
N VAL A 123 -7.77 -24.93 -0.90
CA VAL A 123 -8.69 -23.80 -0.76
C VAL A 123 -7.98 -22.65 -0.06
N LEU A 124 -7.99 -21.48 -0.69
CA LEU A 124 -7.54 -20.22 -0.11
C LEU A 124 -8.68 -19.61 0.71
N HIS A 125 -8.40 -19.40 2.00
CA HIS A 125 -9.29 -18.70 2.92
C HIS A 125 -8.67 -17.38 3.36
N ILE A 126 -9.41 -16.29 3.23
CA ILE A 126 -9.01 -14.96 3.70
C ILE A 126 -10.05 -14.49 4.70
N SER A 127 -9.57 -14.07 5.87
CA SER A 127 -10.40 -13.50 6.92
C SER A 127 -9.70 -12.33 7.59
N VAL A 128 -10.48 -11.40 8.11
CA VAL A 128 -9.98 -10.27 8.91
C VAL A 128 -10.65 -10.30 10.27
N THR A 129 -9.88 -10.10 11.32
CA THR A 129 -10.41 -9.95 12.68
C THR A 129 -10.32 -8.49 13.07
N ARG A 130 -11.46 -7.90 13.40
CA ARG A 130 -11.57 -6.51 13.82
C ARG A 130 -11.10 -6.33 15.28
N PRO A 131 -10.82 -5.10 15.73
CA PRO A 131 -10.46 -4.83 17.13
C PRO A 131 -11.52 -5.24 18.17
N ASP A 132 -12.79 -5.36 17.77
CA ASP A 132 -13.88 -5.85 18.63
C ASP A 132 -13.93 -7.39 18.76
N GLY A 133 -12.96 -8.10 18.17
CA GLY A 133 -12.84 -9.55 18.21
C GLY A 133 -13.69 -10.28 17.17
N VAL A 134 -14.46 -9.56 16.36
CA VAL A 134 -15.30 -10.17 15.32
C VAL A 134 -14.46 -10.53 14.09
N THR A 135 -14.55 -11.78 13.66
CA THR A 135 -13.89 -12.27 12.43
C THR A 135 -14.85 -12.26 11.24
N LEU A 136 -14.46 -11.54 10.18
CA LEU A 136 -15.17 -11.47 8.92
C LEU A 136 -14.51 -12.38 7.89
N LYS A 137 -15.29 -13.25 7.23
CA LYS A 137 -14.81 -14.11 6.14
C LYS A 137 -14.85 -13.33 4.83
N LEU A 138 -13.69 -13.02 4.27
CA LEU A 138 -13.59 -12.19 3.07
C LEU A 138 -13.68 -13.03 1.80
N LEU A 139 -12.89 -14.10 1.72
CA LEU A 139 -12.82 -14.95 0.53
C LEU A 139 -12.64 -16.41 0.91
N SER A 140 -13.24 -17.28 0.10
CA SER A 140 -13.02 -18.72 0.10
C SER A 140 -13.04 -19.16 -1.35
N SER A 141 -11.88 -19.50 -1.91
CA SER A 141 -11.75 -19.89 -3.32
C SER A 141 -10.77 -21.05 -3.47
N SER A 142 -11.10 -22.01 -4.33
CA SER A 142 -10.16 -23.08 -4.69
C SER A 142 -9.06 -22.52 -5.59
N LEU A 143 -7.83 -22.97 -5.37
CA LEU A 143 -6.75 -22.74 -6.32
C LEU A 143 -6.85 -23.74 -7.49
N PRO A 144 -6.27 -23.41 -8.66
CA PRO A 144 -6.25 -24.32 -9.80
C PRO A 144 -5.68 -25.68 -9.44
N HIS A 145 -6.31 -26.76 -9.88
CA HIS A 145 -5.82 -28.11 -9.61
C HIS A 145 -4.41 -28.32 -10.21
N SER A 146 -3.52 -28.99 -9.46
CA SER A 146 -2.22 -29.42 -9.99
C SER A 146 -1.82 -30.79 -9.46
N GLU A 147 -1.46 -31.72 -10.34
CA GLU A 147 -1.01 -33.06 -9.96
C GLU A 147 0.40 -33.06 -9.33
N HIS A 148 1.20 -32.03 -9.64
CA HIS A 148 2.57 -31.88 -9.15
C HIS A 148 2.67 -30.67 -8.22
N LEU A 149 3.77 -30.60 -7.46
CA LEU A 149 4.09 -29.43 -6.66
C LEU A 149 4.29 -28.23 -7.59
N THR A 150 3.45 -27.21 -7.43
CA THR A 150 3.47 -26.00 -8.26
C THR A 150 3.50 -24.76 -7.38
N VAL A 151 4.06 -23.68 -7.92
CA VAL A 151 4.09 -22.36 -7.30
C VAL A 151 3.08 -21.47 -8.01
N TYR A 152 2.12 -20.96 -7.26
CA TYR A 152 1.08 -20.05 -7.75
C TYR A 152 1.20 -18.69 -7.07
N SER A 153 0.99 -17.63 -7.83
CA SER A 153 0.99 -16.26 -7.35
C SER A 153 -0.19 -15.50 -7.92
N ASP A 154 -0.86 -14.72 -7.08
CA ASP A 154 -2.00 -13.90 -7.50
C ASP A 154 -2.19 -12.70 -6.55
N LYS A 155 -2.96 -11.71 -7.02
CA LYS A 155 -3.25 -10.47 -6.31
C LYS A 155 -4.75 -10.31 -6.07
N ILE A 156 -5.13 -10.14 -4.81
CA ILE A 156 -6.52 -9.98 -4.39
C ILE A 156 -6.74 -8.57 -3.85
N PHE A 157 -7.54 -7.80 -4.58
CA PHE A 157 -7.97 -6.46 -4.19
C PHE A 157 -9.21 -6.53 -3.31
N SER A 158 -9.29 -5.65 -2.30
CA SER A 158 -10.49 -5.48 -1.47
C SER A 158 -11.77 -5.16 -2.25
N THR A 159 -11.64 -4.60 -3.46
CA THR A 159 -12.75 -4.28 -4.38
C THR A 159 -13.28 -5.49 -5.16
N ASN A 160 -12.74 -6.69 -4.95
CA ASN A 160 -13.21 -7.91 -5.61
C ASN A 160 -14.69 -8.18 -5.29
N GLU A 161 -15.49 -8.43 -6.32
CA GLU A 161 -16.93 -8.68 -6.20
C GLU A 161 -17.28 -9.87 -5.30
N SER A 162 -16.42 -10.88 -5.24
CA SER A 162 -16.59 -12.04 -4.35
C SER A 162 -16.47 -11.63 -2.88
N ILE A 163 -15.55 -10.71 -2.56
CA ILE A 163 -15.38 -10.17 -1.21
C ILE A 163 -16.62 -9.35 -0.83
N ARG A 164 -17.04 -8.43 -1.71
CA ARG A 164 -18.25 -7.62 -1.50
C ARG A 164 -19.49 -8.50 -1.26
N LYS A 165 -19.67 -9.54 -2.07
CA LYS A 165 -20.74 -10.52 -1.90
C LYS A 165 -20.67 -11.22 -0.54
N ASN A 166 -19.49 -11.71 -0.14
CA ASN A 166 -19.31 -12.40 1.13
C ASN A 166 -19.56 -11.50 2.34
N LEU A 167 -19.14 -10.24 2.28
CA LEU A 167 -19.42 -9.25 3.32
C LEU A 167 -20.91 -8.92 3.40
N ARG A 168 -21.60 -8.83 2.25
CA ARG A 168 -23.06 -8.62 2.21
C ARG A 168 -23.83 -9.79 2.84
N LEU A 169 -23.35 -11.02 2.69
CA LEU A 169 -23.94 -12.20 3.34
C LEU A 169 -23.73 -12.18 4.86
N GLN A 170 -22.77 -11.40 5.36
CA GLN A 170 -22.47 -11.20 6.78
C GLN A 170 -22.98 -9.85 7.30
N LYS A 171 -23.96 -9.22 6.63
CA LYS A 171 -24.46 -7.87 6.97
C LYS A 171 -24.95 -7.72 8.42
N ASP A 172 -25.45 -8.80 9.02
CA ASP A 172 -26.02 -8.78 10.38
C ASP A 172 -24.96 -8.57 11.47
N VAL A 173 -23.69 -8.72 11.11
CA VAL A 173 -22.52 -8.49 11.97
C VAL A 173 -22.16 -7.00 12.07
N PHE A 174 -22.71 -6.17 11.19
CA PHE A 174 -22.44 -4.73 11.15
C PHE A 174 -23.52 -3.95 11.90
N SER A 175 -23.09 -3.00 12.74
CA SER A 175 -23.99 -2.06 13.43
C SER A 175 -24.49 -0.93 12.53
N PHE A 176 -24.02 -0.89 11.28
CA PHE A 176 -24.32 0.11 10.27
C PHE A 176 -24.73 -0.55 8.95
N PRO A 177 -25.50 0.15 8.11
CA PRO A 177 -25.88 -0.37 6.81
C PRO A 177 -24.64 -0.55 5.93
N VAL A 178 -24.42 -1.75 5.41
CA VAL A 178 -23.41 -2.02 4.40
C VAL A 178 -23.93 -1.44 3.08
N GLN A 179 -23.32 -0.35 2.61
CA GLN A 179 -23.73 0.36 1.40
C GLN A 179 -23.56 -0.52 0.15
N THR A 180 -24.56 -0.44 -0.74
CA THR A 180 -24.66 -1.10 -2.06
C THR A 180 -23.67 -0.58 -3.08
#